data_AF-A0A3Q3K2S5-F1
#
_entry.id   AF-A0A3Q3K2S5-F1
#
_cell.length_a   1.000
_cell.length_b   1.000
_cell.length_c   1.000
_cell.angle_alpha   90.00
_cell.angle_beta   90.00
_cell.angle_gamma   90.00
#
_symmetry.space_group_name_H-M   'P 1'
#
loop_
_entity.id
_entity.type
_entity.pdbx_description
1 polymer ?
#
loop_
_entity_poly.entity_id
_entity_poly.type
_entity_poly.pdbx_seq_one_letter_code
_entity_poly.pdbx_strand_id
1 'polypeptide(L)'
;MASRATSMEWAVVLISSVLILIIGLCVGSPNHSRRLVCWKAILKCHGEPECHYAYDQYLHACASVISGERMKCPSHCISSLIQLNRTQSGPALEDCDCALDPVCRNTKQAIEPCLPRTSTMGCTEARRQCELDPSCNSAMRDYLFHCRKLFGGERCSDGCRRVIANMRSIPKAQQLDTCVCDGIERTICEYIKVTMKTFCSDSGDRFAGSGFSDAEDDSEYDYTEQEDYQYVESSSDSTPSQTVLNVLTTILVLTKCI
;
A
#
# COMPACT_ATOMS: atom_id res chain seq x y z
N MET A 1 2.76 -4.18 76.69
CA MET A 1 2.69 -3.21 75.57
C MET A 1 3.41 -3.66 74.30
N ALA A 2 4.17 -4.77 74.30
CA ALA A 2 4.92 -5.24 73.12
C ALA A 2 4.10 -5.97 72.03
N SER A 3 2.87 -6.44 72.33
CA SER A 3 2.08 -7.23 71.38
C SER A 3 1.26 -6.41 70.37
N ARG A 4 1.13 -5.09 70.57
CA ARG A 4 0.39 -4.20 69.64
C ARG A 4 1.29 -3.65 68.53
N ALA A 5 2.59 -3.53 68.78
CA ALA A 5 3.57 -3.07 67.81
C ALA A 5 3.71 -4.06 66.64
N THR A 6 3.78 -5.36 66.95
CA THR A 6 3.82 -6.42 65.93
C THR A 6 2.53 -6.45 65.11
N SER A 7 1.34 -6.32 65.71
CA SER A 7 0.10 -6.31 64.92
C SER A 7 0.02 -5.15 63.91
N MET A 8 0.63 -3.99 64.21
CA MET A 8 0.65 -2.84 63.30
C MET A 8 1.67 -3.02 62.17
N GLU A 9 2.85 -3.57 62.45
CA GLU A 9 3.87 -3.85 61.44
C GLU A 9 3.38 -4.84 60.38
N TRP A 10 2.68 -5.90 60.81
CA TRP A 10 2.14 -6.90 59.89
C TRP A 10 0.97 -6.35 59.07
N ALA A 11 0.15 -5.46 59.64
CA ALA A 11 -0.90 -4.77 58.90
C ALA A 11 -0.31 -3.85 57.81
N VAL A 12 0.77 -3.12 58.10
CA VAL A 12 1.45 -2.26 57.11
C VAL A 12 2.09 -3.08 55.98
N VAL A 13 2.69 -4.23 56.31
CA VAL A 13 3.26 -5.14 55.30
C VAL A 13 2.17 -5.76 54.41
N LEU A 14 1.02 -6.14 54.99
CA LEU A 14 -0.10 -6.66 54.21
C LEU A 14 -0.71 -5.58 53.31
N ILE A 15 -0.90 -4.35 53.82
CA ILE A 15 -1.44 -3.24 53.03
C ILE A 15 -0.49 -2.87 51.89
N SER A 16 0.82 -2.79 52.15
CA SER A 16 1.82 -2.47 51.11
C SER A 16 1.96 -3.57 50.07
N SER A 17 1.92 -4.85 50.47
CA SER A 17 1.94 -5.98 49.54
C SER A 17 0.69 -6.03 48.65
N VAL A 18 -0.49 -5.75 49.23
CA VAL A 18 -1.72 -5.55 48.45
C VAL A 18 -1.55 -4.35 47.53
N LEU A 19 -1.00 -3.22 47.98
CA LEU A 19 -0.76 -2.04 47.16
C LEU A 19 0.11 -2.33 45.93
N ILE A 20 1.16 -3.14 46.11
CA ILE A 20 2.09 -3.54 45.05
C ILE A 20 1.42 -4.49 44.05
N LEU A 21 0.60 -5.44 44.51
CA LEU A 21 -0.21 -6.32 43.64
C LEU A 21 -1.24 -5.53 42.82
N ILE A 22 -1.93 -4.62 43.51
CA ILE A 22 -2.56 -3.39 43.03
C ILE A 22 -2.01 -2.83 41.71
N ILE A 23 -0.86 -2.18 41.90
CA ILE A 23 -0.14 -1.42 40.89
C ILE A 23 0.43 -2.36 39.83
N GLY A 24 0.91 -3.55 40.21
CA GLY A 24 1.39 -4.56 39.27
C GLY A 24 0.32 -5.05 38.30
N LEU A 25 -0.92 -5.22 38.77
CA LEU A 25 -2.07 -5.57 37.93
C LEU A 25 -2.52 -4.41 37.02
N CYS A 26 -2.31 -3.16 37.44
CA CYS A 26 -2.65 -1.98 36.63
C CYS A 26 -1.58 -1.59 35.60
N VAL A 27 -0.30 -1.93 35.82
CA VAL A 27 0.82 -1.55 34.94
C VAL A 27 1.21 -2.67 33.95
N GLY A 28 0.74 -3.90 34.19
CA GLY A 28 1.07 -5.09 33.41
C GLY A 28 0.19 -5.37 32.18
N SER A 29 -0.58 -4.41 31.66
CA SER A 29 -1.20 -4.57 30.34
C SER A 29 -0.26 -4.05 29.26
N PRO A 30 0.24 -4.91 28.35
CA PRO A 30 0.82 -4.43 27.10
C PRO A 30 -0.23 -3.53 26.45
N ASN A 31 0.15 -2.31 26.08
CA ASN A 31 -0.63 -1.48 25.18
C ASN A 31 -0.68 -2.18 23.80
N HIS A 32 -1.43 -3.28 23.70
CA HIS A 32 -2.12 -3.58 22.45
C HIS A 32 -3.04 -2.39 22.28
N SER A 33 -2.60 -1.44 21.46
CA SER A 33 -3.37 -0.28 21.04
C SER A 33 -4.76 -0.79 20.65
N ARG A 34 -5.72 -0.67 21.58
CA ARG A 34 -7.04 -1.26 21.40
C ARG A 34 -7.67 -0.42 20.30
N ARG A 35 -7.72 -0.98 19.09
CA ARG A 35 -8.27 -0.33 17.90
C ARG A 35 -9.58 0.37 18.31
N LEU A 36 -9.66 1.68 18.06
CA LEU A 36 -10.85 2.46 18.41
C LEU A 36 -12.05 1.89 17.66
N VAL A 37 -13.25 1.97 18.22
CA VAL A 37 -14.46 1.67 17.43
C VAL A 37 -14.61 2.76 16.35
N CYS A 38 -14.96 2.41 15.12
CA CYS A 38 -14.92 3.33 13.98
C CYS A 38 -15.74 4.61 14.18
N TRP A 39 -16.92 4.53 14.80
CA TRP A 39 -17.70 5.74 15.13
C TRP A 39 -16.94 6.69 16.07
N LYS A 40 -16.13 6.16 17.00
CA LYS A 40 -15.29 6.96 17.90
C LYS A 40 -14.12 7.60 17.17
N ALA A 41 -13.52 6.88 16.20
CA ALA A 41 -12.48 7.43 15.35
C ALA A 41 -13.02 8.57 14.46
N ILE A 42 -14.23 8.41 13.91
CA ILE A 42 -14.92 9.46 13.13
C ILE A 42 -15.18 10.69 13.99
N LEU A 43 -15.73 10.54 15.20
CA LEU A 43 -15.94 11.67 16.11
C LEU A 43 -14.64 12.42 16.44
N LYS A 44 -13.54 11.69 16.61
CA LYS A 44 -12.23 12.30 16.84
C LYS A 44 -11.76 13.10 15.61
N CYS A 45 -11.90 12.53 14.42
CA CYS A 45 -11.57 13.21 13.16
C CYS A 45 -12.43 14.46 12.93
N HIS A 46 -13.72 14.42 13.25
CA HIS A 46 -14.62 15.57 13.13
C HIS A 46 -14.26 16.71 14.11
N GLY A 47 -13.57 16.40 15.21
CA GLY A 47 -13.05 17.40 16.14
C GLY A 47 -11.85 18.19 15.58
N GLU A 48 -11.18 17.66 14.54
CA GLU A 48 -10.07 18.31 13.86
C GLU A 48 -10.56 18.91 12.53
N PRO A 49 -10.47 20.24 12.30
CA PRO A 49 -11.06 20.87 11.12
C PRO A 49 -10.48 20.33 9.80
N GLU A 50 -9.17 20.05 9.77
CA GLU A 50 -8.49 19.49 8.59
C GLU A 50 -8.92 18.04 8.31
N CYS A 51 -9.04 17.21 9.35
CA CYS A 51 -9.48 15.83 9.23
C CYS A 51 -10.95 15.76 8.82
N HIS A 52 -11.80 16.59 9.41
CA HIS A 52 -13.21 16.69 9.05
C HIS A 52 -13.40 17.04 7.57
N TYR A 53 -12.69 18.06 7.08
CA TYR A 53 -12.73 18.44 5.67
C TYR A 53 -12.25 17.29 4.76
N ALA A 54 -11.12 16.65 5.10
CA ALA A 54 -10.60 15.53 4.32
C ALA A 54 -11.54 14.31 4.33
N TYR A 55 -12.25 14.08 5.44
CA TYR A 55 -13.22 13.01 5.58
C TYR A 55 -14.44 13.22 4.67
N ASP A 56 -14.97 14.45 4.62
CA ASP A 56 -16.06 14.81 3.72
C ASP A 56 -15.65 14.64 2.25
N GLN A 57 -14.44 15.09 1.89
CA GLN A 57 -13.91 14.90 0.54
C GLN A 57 -13.79 13.42 0.16
N TYR A 58 -13.33 12.58 1.09
CA TYR A 58 -13.30 11.12 0.93
C TYR A 58 -14.69 10.54 0.64
N LEU A 59 -15.70 10.91 1.43
CA LEU A 59 -17.07 10.40 1.25
C LEU A 59 -17.62 10.75 -0.13
N HIS A 60 -17.36 11.96 -0.60
CA HIS A 60 -17.84 12.42 -1.91
C HIS A 60 -17.07 11.75 -3.05
N ALA A 61 -15.74 11.69 -2.95
CA ALA A 61 -14.88 11.16 -3.99
C ALA A 61 -15.03 9.63 -4.17
N CYS A 62 -15.27 8.90 -3.08
CA CYS A 62 -15.41 7.45 -3.10
C CYS A 62 -16.86 6.98 -3.19
N ALA A 63 -17.85 7.87 -3.31
CA ALA A 63 -19.27 7.53 -3.30
C ALA A 63 -19.67 6.41 -4.29
N SER A 64 -19.12 6.44 -5.51
CA SER A 64 -19.39 5.41 -6.54
C SER A 64 -18.80 4.03 -6.21
N VAL A 65 -17.75 3.97 -5.38
CA VAL A 65 -17.16 2.71 -4.91
C VAL A 65 -17.90 2.21 -3.67
N ILE A 66 -18.21 3.11 -2.73
CA ILE A 66 -18.94 2.79 -1.49
C ILE A 66 -20.35 2.27 -1.79
N SER A 67 -21.02 2.84 -2.79
CA SER A 67 -22.34 2.38 -3.26
C SER A 67 -22.29 1.09 -4.09
N GLY A 68 -21.11 0.64 -4.51
CA GLY A 68 -20.93 -0.53 -5.37
C GLY A 68 -21.23 -0.29 -6.86
N GLU A 69 -21.42 0.96 -7.29
CA GLU A 69 -21.65 1.32 -8.70
C GLU A 69 -20.40 1.03 -9.56
N ARG A 70 -19.19 1.20 -8.99
CA ARG A 70 -17.92 0.98 -9.68
C ARG A 70 -17.00 0.05 -8.89
N MET A 71 -16.46 -0.95 -9.60
CA MET A 71 -15.46 -1.88 -9.05
C MET A 71 -14.01 -1.37 -9.17
N LYS A 72 -13.78 -0.30 -9.94
CA LYS A 72 -12.46 0.33 -10.11
C LYS A 72 -12.41 1.65 -9.36
N CYS A 73 -11.34 1.87 -8.62
CA CYS A 73 -11.11 3.07 -7.82
C CYS A 73 -10.82 4.29 -8.72
N PRO A 74 -11.63 5.36 -8.65
CA PRO A 74 -11.31 6.62 -9.31
C PRO A 74 -10.04 7.26 -8.73
N SER A 75 -9.28 7.97 -9.57
CA SER A 75 -8.06 8.67 -9.14
C SER A 75 -8.29 9.68 -8.01
N HIS A 76 -9.42 10.39 -8.05
CA HIS A 76 -9.79 11.36 -7.02
C HIS A 76 -10.17 10.69 -5.68
N CYS A 77 -10.79 9.51 -5.69
CA CYS A 77 -11.03 8.72 -4.48
C CYS A 77 -9.71 8.30 -3.82
N ILE A 78 -8.77 7.77 -4.60
CA ILE A 78 -7.42 7.41 -4.11
C ILE A 78 -6.72 8.65 -3.54
N SER A 79 -6.78 9.78 -4.25
CA SER A 79 -6.15 11.03 -3.80
C SER A 79 -6.77 11.55 -2.50
N SER A 80 -8.10 11.46 -2.33
CA SER A 80 -8.77 11.86 -1.08
C SER A 80 -8.41 10.95 0.09
N LEU A 81 -8.25 9.64 -0.14
CA LEU A 81 -7.80 8.70 0.88
C LEU A 81 -6.36 9.00 1.33
N ILE A 82 -5.46 9.35 0.39
CA ILE A 82 -4.10 9.80 0.72
C ILE A 82 -4.15 11.08 1.60
N GLN A 83 -4.99 12.05 1.24
CA GLN A 83 -5.12 13.30 2.00
C GLN A 83 -5.67 13.06 3.41
N LEU A 84 -6.72 12.25 3.53
CA LEU A 84 -7.28 11.86 4.82
C LEU A 84 -6.22 11.20 5.71
N ASN A 85 -5.44 10.27 5.16
CA ASN A 85 -4.40 9.55 5.92
C ASN A 85 -3.22 10.44 6.36
N ARG A 86 -3.05 11.63 5.77
CA ARG A 86 -2.01 12.59 6.19
C ARG A 86 -2.41 13.45 7.40
N THR A 87 -3.68 13.43 7.77
CA THR A 87 -4.19 14.18 8.94
C THR A 87 -3.84 13.46 10.24
N GLN A 88 -3.92 14.16 11.37
CA GLN A 88 -3.54 13.60 12.67
C GLN A 88 -4.43 12.43 13.09
N SER A 89 -5.76 12.54 12.91
CA SER A 89 -6.71 11.47 13.26
C SER A 89 -7.12 10.54 12.10
N GLY A 90 -6.77 10.86 10.85
CA GLY A 90 -7.13 10.08 9.67
C GLY A 90 -6.68 8.60 9.68
N PRO A 91 -5.43 8.27 10.01
CA PRO A 91 -4.94 6.88 10.05
C PRO A 91 -5.77 5.97 10.97
N ALA A 92 -6.36 6.53 12.04
CA ALA A 92 -7.17 5.75 12.98
C ALA A 92 -8.49 5.24 12.35
N LEU A 93 -8.95 5.84 11.23
CA LEU A 93 -10.14 5.40 10.51
C LEU A 93 -9.88 4.13 9.69
N GLU A 94 -8.66 3.93 9.21
CA GLU A 94 -8.25 2.68 8.55
C GLU A 94 -8.19 1.53 9.57
N ASP A 95 -7.64 1.78 10.75
CA ASP A 95 -7.38 0.73 11.74
C ASP A 95 -8.52 0.44 12.72
N CYS A 96 -9.57 1.27 12.75
CA CYS A 96 -10.67 1.12 13.70
C CYS A 96 -11.47 -0.20 13.56
N ASP A 97 -12.13 -0.61 14.65
CA ASP A 97 -13.03 -1.76 14.70
C ASP A 97 -14.48 -1.34 14.37
N CYS A 98 -15.13 -2.03 13.43
CA CYS A 98 -16.54 -1.82 13.11
C CYS A 98 -17.51 -2.42 14.12
N ALA A 99 -17.03 -3.21 15.09
CA ALA A 99 -17.85 -3.97 16.03
C ALA A 99 -18.92 -4.80 15.30
N LEU A 100 -20.21 -4.54 15.52
CA LEU A 100 -21.33 -5.24 14.88
C LEU A 100 -21.93 -4.49 13.68
N ASP A 101 -21.44 -3.30 13.31
CA ASP A 101 -22.01 -2.47 12.25
C ASP A 101 -21.72 -3.03 10.83
N PRO A 102 -22.75 -3.51 10.10
CA PRO A 102 -22.58 -4.04 8.76
C PRO A 102 -22.25 -2.94 7.73
N VAL A 103 -22.73 -1.70 7.91
CA VAL A 103 -22.47 -0.59 6.98
C VAL A 103 -20.99 -0.21 7.04
N CYS A 104 -20.44 -0.11 8.26
CA CYS A 104 -19.02 0.10 8.46
C CYS A 104 -18.17 -0.99 7.79
N ARG A 105 -18.50 -2.27 8.03
CA ARG A 105 -17.76 -3.40 7.43
C ARG A 105 -17.80 -3.39 5.91
N ASN A 106 -18.99 -3.23 5.34
CA ASN A 106 -19.17 -3.19 3.88
C ASN A 106 -18.43 -2.01 3.26
N THR A 107 -18.48 -0.84 3.90
CA THR A 107 -17.74 0.35 3.45
C THR A 107 -16.25 0.09 3.47
N LYS A 108 -15.68 -0.40 4.59
CA LYS A 108 -14.26 -0.72 4.71
C LYS A 108 -13.82 -1.75 3.67
N GLN A 109 -14.63 -2.78 3.42
CA GLN A 109 -14.34 -3.79 2.40
C GLN A 109 -14.40 -3.21 0.98
N ALA A 110 -15.35 -2.34 0.67
CA ALA A 110 -15.48 -1.71 -0.64
C ALA A 110 -14.30 -0.78 -0.95
N ILE A 111 -13.79 -0.05 0.05
CA ILE A 111 -12.67 0.90 -0.14
C ILE A 111 -11.29 0.25 -0.01
N GLU A 112 -11.18 -0.96 0.55
CA GLU A 112 -9.89 -1.65 0.78
C GLU A 112 -9.02 -1.72 -0.49
N PRO A 113 -9.55 -2.00 -1.69
CA PRO A 113 -8.77 -1.98 -2.93
C PRO A 113 -8.27 -0.59 -3.34
N CYS A 114 -8.90 0.48 -2.86
CA CYS A 114 -8.54 1.87 -3.16
C CYS A 114 -7.53 2.46 -2.18
N LEU A 115 -7.31 1.81 -1.04
CA LEU A 115 -6.39 2.29 -0.03
C LEU A 115 -4.97 2.21 -0.58
N PRO A 116 -4.25 3.35 -0.63
CA PRO A 116 -2.83 3.31 -0.90
C PRO A 116 -2.19 2.50 0.24
N ARG A 117 -1.39 1.47 -0.07
CA ARG A 117 -0.66 0.71 0.96
C ARG A 117 0.43 1.60 1.56
N THR A 118 0.04 2.51 2.42
CA THR A 118 0.86 3.52 3.08
C THR A 118 0.85 3.31 4.58
N SER A 119 0.94 2.06 5.03
CA SER A 119 1.71 1.79 6.24
C SER A 119 3.13 2.27 5.93
N THR A 120 3.41 3.56 6.17
CA THR A 120 4.69 4.23 5.88
C THR A 120 5.75 3.82 6.89
N MET A 121 5.84 2.52 7.19
CA MET A 121 6.98 1.98 7.89
C MET A 121 8.13 1.89 6.88
N GLY A 122 9.23 2.59 7.19
CA GLY A 122 10.47 2.42 6.47
C GLY A 122 10.99 0.99 6.61
N CYS A 123 11.56 0.43 5.55
CA CYS A 123 12.11 -0.92 5.60
C CYS A 123 13.24 -1.06 6.64
N THR A 124 13.94 0.04 6.95
CA THR A 124 14.91 0.12 8.04
C THR A 124 14.28 -0.21 9.40
N GLU A 125 13.14 0.40 9.71
CA GLU A 125 12.42 0.16 10.97
C GLU A 125 11.71 -1.20 10.98
N ALA A 126 11.12 -1.62 9.85
CA ALA A 126 10.51 -2.94 9.72
C ALA A 126 11.53 -4.06 9.99
N ARG A 127 12.75 -3.90 9.45
CA ARG A 127 13.86 -4.83 9.69
C ARG A 127 14.27 -4.85 11.16
N ARG A 128 14.43 -3.68 11.79
CA ARG A 128 14.74 -3.59 13.23
C ARG A 128 13.70 -4.32 14.09
N GLN A 129 12.41 -4.16 13.79
CA GLN A 129 11.35 -4.86 14.52
C GLN A 129 11.36 -6.37 14.30
N CYS A 130 11.68 -6.83 13.09
CA CYS A 130 11.84 -8.25 12.79
C CYS A 130 13.05 -8.85 13.51
N GLU A 131 14.17 -8.12 13.58
CA GLU A 131 15.38 -8.57 14.29
C GLU A 131 15.15 -8.75 15.80
N LEU A 132 14.28 -7.93 16.39
CA LEU A 132 13.88 -8.04 17.80
C LEU A 132 12.94 -9.22 18.09
N ASP A 133 12.21 -9.72 17.09
CA ASP A 133 11.35 -10.89 17.22
C ASP A 133 12.13 -12.17 16.87
N PRO A 134 12.32 -13.13 17.79
CA PRO A 134 13.14 -14.31 17.53
C PRO A 134 12.64 -15.15 16.35
N SER A 135 11.32 -15.26 16.17
CA SER A 135 10.71 -16.02 15.07
C SER A 135 10.98 -15.35 13.73
N CYS A 136 10.71 -14.04 13.64
CA CYS A 136 10.98 -13.25 12.44
C CYS A 136 12.48 -13.21 12.09
N ASN A 137 13.35 -13.02 13.08
CA ASN A 137 14.80 -12.99 12.88
C ASN A 137 15.32 -14.32 12.32
N SER A 138 14.84 -15.46 12.84
CA SER A 138 15.16 -16.78 12.28
C SER A 138 14.69 -16.90 10.83
N ALA A 139 13.44 -16.55 10.55
CA ALA A 139 12.88 -16.63 9.19
C ALA A 139 13.58 -15.68 8.20
N MET A 140 14.02 -14.51 8.66
CA MET A 140 14.84 -13.57 7.88
C MET A 140 16.18 -14.19 7.49
N ARG A 141 16.84 -14.91 8.40
CA ARG A 141 18.10 -15.61 8.09
C ARG A 141 17.88 -16.72 7.07
N ASP A 142 16.80 -17.49 7.22
CA ASP A 142 16.42 -18.53 6.25
C ASP A 142 16.17 -17.93 4.86
N TYR A 143 15.54 -16.75 4.81
CA TYR A 143 15.30 -16.02 3.57
C TYR A 143 16.61 -15.64 2.88
N LEU A 144 17.53 -15.01 3.60
CA LEU A 144 18.85 -14.65 3.06
C LEU A 144 19.63 -15.89 2.58
N PHE A 145 19.49 -17.03 3.26
CA PHE A 145 20.17 -18.26 2.88
C PHE A 145 19.59 -18.92 1.62
N HIS A 146 18.26 -19.11 1.57
CA HIS A 146 17.58 -19.84 0.50
C HIS A 146 17.30 -18.98 -0.75
N CYS A 147 17.13 -17.67 -0.56
CA CYS A 147 16.82 -16.73 -1.63
C CYS A 147 18.04 -15.98 -2.18
N ARG A 148 19.27 -16.23 -1.68
CA ARG A 148 20.50 -15.57 -2.15
C ARG A 148 20.70 -15.55 -3.67
N LYS A 149 20.23 -16.59 -4.35
CA LYS A 149 20.36 -16.74 -5.80
C LYS A 149 19.47 -15.78 -6.59
N LEU A 150 18.37 -15.28 -5.99
CA LEU A 150 17.55 -14.24 -6.61
C LEU A 150 18.35 -12.97 -6.85
N PHE A 151 19.29 -12.64 -5.96
CA PHE A 151 20.10 -11.43 -6.09
C PHE A 151 21.01 -11.45 -7.32
N GLY A 152 21.38 -12.64 -7.80
CA GLY A 152 22.14 -12.84 -9.04
C GLY A 152 21.30 -12.95 -10.31
N GLY A 153 19.98 -12.75 -10.25
CA GLY A 153 19.08 -12.82 -11.41
C GLY A 153 18.61 -14.23 -11.78
N GLU A 154 18.83 -15.24 -10.93
CA GLU A 154 18.30 -16.59 -11.14
C GLU A 154 16.80 -16.66 -10.83
N ARG A 155 16.08 -17.61 -11.45
CA ARG A 155 14.66 -17.86 -11.17
C ARG A 155 14.44 -18.24 -9.71
N CYS A 156 13.26 -17.93 -9.20
CA CYS A 156 12.88 -18.27 -7.84
C CYS A 156 12.84 -19.79 -7.65
N SER A 157 13.58 -20.30 -6.65
CA SER A 157 13.62 -21.72 -6.31
C SER A 157 12.43 -22.12 -5.44
N ASP A 158 12.06 -23.39 -5.44
CA ASP A 158 10.99 -23.89 -4.57
C ASP A 158 11.35 -23.81 -3.08
N GLY A 159 12.65 -23.88 -2.76
CA GLY A 159 13.15 -23.58 -1.41
C GLY A 159 12.88 -22.14 -1.02
N CYS A 160 13.21 -21.18 -1.89
CA CYS A 160 12.95 -19.76 -1.64
C CYS A 160 11.45 -19.45 -1.57
N ARG A 161 10.61 -20.01 -2.46
CA ARG A 161 9.15 -19.86 -2.40
C ARG A 161 8.57 -20.29 -1.05
N ARG A 162 9.01 -21.42 -0.52
CA ARG A 162 8.56 -21.90 0.81
C ARG A 162 8.96 -20.96 1.94
N VAL A 163 10.17 -20.41 1.89
CA VAL A 163 10.62 -19.45 2.91
C VAL A 163 9.86 -18.13 2.83
N ILE A 164 9.58 -17.62 1.61
CA ILE A 164 8.74 -16.44 1.42
C ILE A 164 7.33 -16.67 2.00
N ALA A 165 6.74 -17.84 1.74
CA ALA A 165 5.44 -18.21 2.32
C ALA A 165 5.49 -18.26 3.86
N ASN A 166 6.55 -18.84 4.42
CA ASN A 166 6.77 -18.88 5.87
C ASN A 166 6.88 -17.47 6.47
N MET A 167 7.70 -16.60 5.88
CA MET A 167 7.83 -15.21 6.33
C MET A 167 6.48 -14.48 6.29
N ARG A 168 5.67 -14.66 5.24
CA ARG A 168 4.33 -14.05 5.16
C ARG A 168 3.36 -14.54 6.24
N SER A 169 3.61 -15.68 6.87
CA SER A 169 2.81 -16.15 8.01
C SER A 169 3.17 -15.46 9.34
N ILE A 170 4.34 -14.81 9.42
CA ILE A 170 4.82 -14.14 10.63
C ILE A 170 4.42 -12.66 10.60
N PRO A 171 3.66 -12.14 11.58
CA PRO A 171 3.13 -10.77 11.55
C PRO A 171 4.19 -9.67 11.39
N LYS A 172 5.34 -9.81 12.06
CA LYS A 172 6.45 -8.85 11.93
C LYS A 172 7.14 -8.91 10.56
N ALA A 173 7.13 -10.04 9.90
CA ALA A 173 7.70 -10.17 8.56
C ALA A 173 6.76 -9.65 7.46
N GLN A 174 5.44 -9.63 7.67
CA GLN A 174 4.51 -8.99 6.73
C GLN A 174 4.79 -7.49 6.54
N GLN A 175 5.32 -6.83 7.58
CA GLN A 175 5.73 -5.43 7.52
C GLN A 175 6.90 -5.21 6.55
N LEU A 176 7.77 -6.20 6.35
CA LEU A 176 8.89 -6.13 5.40
C LEU A 176 8.43 -6.22 3.93
N ASP A 177 7.36 -6.96 3.67
CA ASP A 177 6.80 -7.06 2.31
C ASP A 177 6.23 -5.70 1.88
N THR A 178 5.56 -5.00 2.82
CA THR A 178 4.80 -3.76 2.56
C THR A 178 5.56 -2.46 2.85
N CYS A 179 6.72 -2.50 3.52
CA CYS A 179 7.49 -1.30 3.88
C CYS A 179 7.94 -0.45 2.68
N VAL A 180 8.26 0.83 2.92
CA VAL A 180 8.85 1.72 1.91
C VAL A 180 10.38 1.68 2.04
N CYS A 181 11.08 1.45 0.94
CA CYS A 181 12.54 1.42 0.94
C CYS A 181 13.10 2.81 1.31
N ASP A 182 13.87 2.86 2.39
CA ASP A 182 14.45 4.05 2.98
C ASP A 182 15.92 3.82 3.38
N GLY A 183 16.59 4.89 3.84
CA GLY A 183 17.98 4.81 4.28
C GLY A 183 19.01 4.61 3.15
N ILE A 184 20.22 4.18 3.54
CA ILE A 184 21.36 4.01 2.63
C ILE A 184 21.24 2.78 1.73
N GLU A 185 20.49 1.76 2.17
CA GLU A 185 20.27 0.51 1.43
C GLU A 185 19.09 0.63 0.45
N ARG A 186 18.55 1.84 0.23
CA ARG A 186 17.33 2.05 -0.57
C ARG A 186 17.39 1.41 -1.94
N THR A 187 18.47 1.62 -2.70
CA THR A 187 18.63 1.06 -4.05
C THR A 187 18.61 -0.47 -4.04
N ILE A 188 19.28 -1.08 -3.05
CA ILE A 188 19.33 -2.54 -2.90
C ILE A 188 17.94 -3.06 -2.50
N CYS A 189 17.27 -2.41 -1.56
CA CYS A 189 15.91 -2.75 -1.14
C CYS A 189 14.93 -2.72 -2.32
N GLU A 190 14.95 -1.66 -3.12
CA GLU A 190 14.09 -1.51 -4.30
C GLU A 190 14.37 -2.63 -5.32
N TYR A 191 15.64 -2.92 -5.59
CA TYR A 191 16.04 -4.02 -6.47
C TYR A 191 15.53 -5.37 -5.96
N ILE A 192 15.69 -5.67 -4.66
CA ILE A 192 15.23 -6.93 -4.06
C ILE A 192 13.71 -7.05 -4.17
N LYS A 193 12.96 -5.99 -3.87
CA LYS A 193 11.49 -6.01 -3.96
C LYS A 193 11.00 -6.26 -5.38
N VAL A 194 11.59 -5.59 -6.37
CA VAL A 194 11.25 -5.78 -7.78
C VAL A 194 11.61 -7.19 -8.23
N THR A 195 12.83 -7.65 -7.94
CA THR A 195 13.34 -8.97 -8.34
C THR A 195 12.51 -10.10 -7.74
N MET A 196 12.23 -10.03 -6.43
CA MET A 196 11.39 -11.02 -5.76
C MET A 196 9.98 -11.04 -6.35
N LYS A 197 9.38 -9.88 -6.63
CA LYS A 197 8.06 -9.82 -7.29
C LYS A 197 8.11 -10.42 -8.69
N THR A 198 9.12 -10.11 -9.49
CA THR A 198 9.22 -10.60 -10.87
C THR A 198 9.43 -12.12 -10.94
N PHE A 199 10.32 -12.67 -10.13
CA PHE A 199 10.72 -14.09 -10.23
C PHE A 199 9.91 -15.03 -9.33
N CYS A 200 9.32 -14.53 -8.23
CA CYS A 200 8.55 -15.34 -7.28
C CYS A 200 7.04 -15.06 -7.28
N SER A 201 6.52 -14.23 -8.19
CA SER A 201 5.06 -14.16 -8.41
C SER A 201 4.55 -15.49 -8.93
N ASP A 202 3.32 -15.82 -8.58
CA ASP A 202 2.65 -17.09 -8.88
C ASP A 202 2.55 -17.33 -10.38
N SER A 203 3.60 -17.90 -10.97
CA SER A 203 3.54 -18.51 -12.30
C SER A 203 2.97 -19.92 -12.14
N GLY A 204 1.69 -19.98 -11.82
CA GLY A 204 0.91 -21.21 -11.85
C GLY A 204 0.80 -21.80 -13.26
N ASP A 205 0.91 -21.00 -14.32
CA ASP A 205 0.65 -21.47 -15.69
C ASP A 205 1.63 -20.91 -16.71
N ARG A 206 2.86 -21.44 -16.74
CA ARG A 206 3.65 -21.51 -17.97
C ARG A 206 4.26 -22.90 -18.12
N PHE A 207 3.36 -23.81 -18.52
CA PHE A 207 3.52 -24.75 -19.63
C PHE A 207 4.95 -25.19 -19.96
N ALA A 208 5.15 -26.50 -19.81
CA ALA A 208 6.15 -27.36 -20.45
C ALA A 208 7.08 -26.65 -21.44
N GLY A 209 8.38 -26.67 -21.11
CA GLY A 209 9.44 -26.36 -22.06
C GLY A 209 9.29 -27.24 -23.30
N SER A 210 8.81 -26.63 -24.38
CA SER A 210 8.81 -27.20 -25.72
C SER A 210 10.26 -27.21 -26.22
N GLY A 211 10.65 -28.33 -26.79
CA GLY A 211 11.98 -28.58 -27.30
C GLY A 211 12.37 -27.56 -28.37
N PHE A 212 13.60 -27.07 -28.22
CA PHE A 212 14.33 -26.43 -29.31
C PHE A 212 14.61 -27.49 -30.38
N SER A 213 14.10 -27.27 -31.57
CA SER A 213 14.62 -27.87 -32.79
C SER A 213 14.70 -26.73 -33.79
N ASP A 214 15.86 -26.08 -33.83
CA ASP A 214 16.19 -25.11 -34.86
C ASP A 214 16.25 -25.87 -36.18
N ALA A 215 15.26 -25.61 -37.04
CA ALA A 215 15.38 -25.82 -38.47
C ALA A 215 15.78 -24.46 -39.05
N GLU A 216 17.03 -24.40 -39.49
CA GLU A 216 17.61 -23.35 -40.32
C GLU A 216 16.70 -23.12 -41.55
N ASP A 217 16.26 -21.88 -41.80
CA ASP A 217 15.72 -21.48 -43.10
C ASP A 217 16.37 -20.15 -43.50
N ASP A 218 17.20 -20.28 -44.54
CA ASP A 218 17.93 -19.24 -45.25
C ASP A 218 16.97 -18.25 -45.91
N SER A 219 17.18 -16.95 -45.69
CA SER A 219 16.80 -15.96 -46.70
C SER A 219 17.75 -14.76 -46.67
N GLU A 220 18.79 -14.93 -47.48
CA GLU A 220 19.65 -13.90 -48.04
C GLU A 220 18.82 -12.82 -48.76
N TYR A 221 18.86 -11.57 -48.28
CA TYR A 221 18.46 -10.42 -49.09
C TYR A 221 19.47 -9.27 -48.94
N ASP A 222 20.08 -9.01 -50.09
CA ASP A 222 21.08 -8.04 -50.50
C ASP A 222 20.66 -6.57 -50.21
N TYR A 223 21.59 -5.78 -49.67
CA TYR A 223 21.46 -4.32 -49.56
C TYR A 223 22.56 -3.68 -50.41
N THR A 224 22.16 -3.04 -51.51
CA THR A 224 23.03 -2.13 -52.27
C THR A 224 22.42 -0.72 -52.35
N GLU A 225 23.29 0.27 -52.10
CA GLU A 225 23.25 1.69 -52.54
C GLU A 225 22.11 2.60 -52.02
N GLN A 226 22.29 3.89 -51.74
CA GLN A 226 23.40 4.83 -51.86
C GLN A 226 23.02 6.06 -51.02
N GLU A 227 23.98 6.63 -50.28
CA GLU A 227 23.88 7.99 -49.77
C GLU A 227 24.02 8.98 -50.94
N ASP A 228 23.07 9.90 -51.10
CA ASP A 228 23.39 11.22 -51.66
C ASP A 228 22.47 12.31 -51.08
N TYR A 229 23.09 13.40 -50.68
CA TYR A 229 22.51 14.62 -50.13
C TYR A 229 22.48 15.66 -51.25
N GLN A 230 21.36 16.36 -51.51
CA GLN A 230 21.45 17.82 -51.77
C GLN A 230 20.11 18.60 -51.74
N TYR A 231 20.07 19.57 -50.81
CA TYR A 231 19.72 21.00 -50.91
C TYR A 231 18.37 21.51 -51.51
N VAL A 232 17.93 22.57 -50.83
CA VAL A 232 16.75 23.44 -50.96
C VAL A 232 16.81 24.35 -52.20
N GLU A 233 15.70 24.67 -52.87
CA GLU A 233 15.22 26.06 -53.11
C GLU A 233 13.84 26.13 -53.79
N SER A 234 13.18 27.26 -53.57
CA SER A 234 11.78 27.61 -53.80
C SER A 234 11.37 27.91 -55.25
N SER A 235 10.05 27.81 -55.53
CA SER A 235 9.15 28.88 -56.02
C SER A 235 8.21 28.53 -57.21
N SER A 236 6.92 28.84 -57.01
CA SER A 236 5.85 29.26 -57.97
C SER A 236 5.38 28.23 -59.03
N ASP A 237 4.12 28.08 -59.46
CA ASP A 237 2.97 28.98 -59.55
C ASP A 237 1.67 28.18 -59.87
N SER A 238 0.52 28.85 -59.81
CA SER A 238 -0.83 28.53 -60.34
C SER A 238 -1.86 27.82 -59.44
N THR A 239 -2.87 28.62 -59.07
CA THR A 239 -4.23 28.24 -58.65
C THR A 239 -5.13 28.21 -59.91
N PRO A 240 -6.40 27.70 -59.91
CA PRO A 240 -7.51 28.28 -59.12
C PRO A 240 -8.52 27.27 -58.52
N SER A 241 -9.08 27.69 -57.37
CA SER A 241 -10.51 27.73 -57.04
C SER A 241 -11.40 26.50 -57.22
N GLN A 242 -11.95 25.98 -56.12
CA GLN A 242 -13.39 26.07 -55.88
C GLN A 242 -13.73 25.91 -54.39
N THR A 243 -14.05 27.06 -53.80
CA THR A 243 -14.89 27.26 -52.62
C THR A 243 -16.35 26.85 -52.90
N VAL A 244 -17.01 26.19 -51.95
CA VAL A 244 -18.45 26.44 -51.71
C VAL A 244 -18.68 26.64 -50.21
N LEU A 245 -19.09 27.87 -49.94
CA LEU A 245 -19.60 28.47 -48.72
C LEU A 245 -20.96 27.85 -48.33
N ASN A 246 -21.28 27.79 -47.03
CA ASN A 246 -22.63 28.06 -46.57
C ASN A 246 -22.58 28.79 -45.23
N VAL A 247 -23.39 29.84 -45.13
CA VAL A 247 -23.30 31.02 -44.27
C VAL A 247 -24.69 31.31 -43.71
N LEU A 248 -24.76 31.79 -42.45
CA LEU A 248 -25.88 32.47 -41.75
C LEU A 248 -27.13 31.58 -41.47
N THR A 249 -27.93 31.67 -40.40
CA THR A 249 -28.26 32.63 -39.32
C THR A 249 -29.32 31.91 -38.44
N THR A 250 -29.49 32.08 -37.12
CA THR A 250 -30.35 33.09 -36.41
C THR A 250 -30.37 32.70 -34.91
N ILE A 251 -29.99 33.56 -33.95
CA ILE A 251 -30.82 34.52 -33.17
C ILE A 251 -31.87 33.89 -32.20
N LEU A 252 -31.64 34.14 -30.90
CA LEU A 252 -32.55 34.37 -29.74
C LEU A 252 -33.77 33.46 -29.45
N VAL A 253 -33.73 32.80 -28.28
CA VAL A 253 -34.83 32.74 -27.28
C VAL A 253 -34.16 32.62 -25.89
N LEU A 254 -33.81 33.71 -25.17
CA LEU A 254 -34.60 34.40 -24.15
C LEU A 254 -35.50 33.52 -23.25
N THR A 255 -35.05 33.36 -21.99
CA THR A 255 -35.82 33.48 -20.73
C THR A 255 -37.07 32.61 -20.49
N LYS A 256 -37.03 31.81 -19.41
CA LYS A 256 -37.82 31.99 -18.15
C LYS A 256 -37.51 30.79 -17.22
N CYS A 257 -36.89 30.99 -16.05
CA CYS A 257 -37.51 31.45 -14.80
C CYS A 257 -38.64 30.54 -14.32
N ILE A 258 -38.35 29.68 -13.33
CA ILE A 258 -38.85 29.72 -11.94
C ILE A 258 -37.71 29.26 -11.05
#